data_AF-A0A4Y7QKM4-F1
#
_entry.id   AF-A0A4Y7QKM4-F1
#
_cell.length_a   1.000
_cell.length_b   1.000
_cell.length_c   1.000
_cell.angle_alpha   90.00
_cell.angle_beta   90.00
_cell.angle_gamma   90.00
#
_symmetry.space_group_name_H-M   'P 1'
#
loop_
_entity.id
_entity.type
_entity.pdbx_description
1 polymer ?
#
loop_
_entity_poly.entity_id
_entity_poly.type
_entity_poly.pdbx_seq_one_letter_code
_entity_poly.pdbx_strand_id
1 'polypeptide(L)'
;MAPKTTTKKTGKQRSALADVVTREYTIHLHKLVHGRSFKKRAPWAVKSVVKFAQKAMGTQDVRLDPKLNQALWAQGIKNVQHRIRVRLERKRNDEEDAKEKLYTYASHVQVVSYKGLQTTVVDAE
;
A
#
# COMPACT_ATOMS: atom_id res chain seq x y z
N MET A 1 -37.95 -10.33 -17.17
CA MET A 1 -36.88 -9.70 -16.37
C MET A 1 -36.38 -8.47 -17.10
N ALA A 2 -36.59 -7.27 -16.56
CA ALA A 2 -36.16 -6.03 -17.21
C ALA A 2 -34.63 -5.82 -17.06
N PRO A 3 -33.92 -5.34 -18.10
CA PRO A 3 -32.49 -5.08 -18.01
C PRO A 3 -32.21 -3.82 -17.16
N LYS A 4 -31.37 -3.95 -16.14
CA LYS A 4 -30.90 -2.82 -15.32
C LYS A 4 -29.89 -1.99 -16.13
N THR A 5 -30.22 -0.73 -16.40
CA THR A 5 -29.32 0.25 -17.01
C THR A 5 -28.29 0.74 -15.99
N THR A 6 -27.00 0.52 -16.28
CA THR A 6 -25.89 1.04 -15.47
C THR A 6 -25.56 2.47 -15.90
N THR A 7 -26.04 3.45 -15.13
CA THR A 7 -25.69 4.86 -15.30
C THR A 7 -24.22 5.08 -14.90
N LYS A 8 -23.33 5.26 -15.90
CA LYS A 8 -21.95 5.72 -15.68
C LYS A 8 -21.98 7.17 -15.19
N LYS A 9 -21.69 7.39 -13.90
CA LYS A 9 -21.43 8.72 -13.35
C LYS A 9 -20.10 9.25 -13.91
N THR A 10 -20.17 10.24 -14.79
CA THR A 10 -19.03 11.03 -15.28
C THR A 10 -18.58 12.00 -14.18
N GLY A 11 -17.64 11.55 -13.34
CA GLY A 11 -16.99 12.43 -12.36
C GLY A 11 -16.05 13.43 -13.04
N LYS A 12 -16.07 14.69 -12.61
CA LYS A 12 -15.09 15.76 -12.95
C LYS A 12 -13.67 15.18 -13.05
N GLN A 13 -12.98 15.44 -14.16
CA GLN A 13 -11.57 15.08 -14.34
C GLN A 13 -10.75 15.73 -13.21
N ARG A 14 -10.22 14.91 -12.30
CA ARG A 14 -9.27 15.37 -11.29
C ARG A 14 -7.91 15.59 -11.97
N SER A 15 -7.27 16.71 -11.66
CA SER A 15 -5.94 17.05 -12.16
C SER A 15 -4.88 16.12 -11.58
N ALA A 16 -3.91 15.68 -12.38
CA ALA A 16 -2.85 14.76 -11.96
C ALA A 16 -1.98 15.27 -10.79
N LEU A 17 -1.94 16.58 -10.53
CA LEU A 17 -1.29 17.17 -9.35
C LEU A 17 -2.06 16.86 -8.05
N ALA A 18 -3.39 16.88 -8.10
CA ALA A 18 -4.23 16.48 -6.97
C ALA A 18 -4.13 14.98 -6.68
N ASP A 19 -3.56 14.22 -7.62
CA ASP A 19 -3.34 12.80 -7.45
C ASP A 19 -2.01 12.47 -6.75
N VAL A 20 -1.04 13.38 -6.66
CA VAL A 20 0.16 13.13 -5.85
C VAL A 20 -0.23 13.26 -4.37
N VAL A 21 -0.11 12.16 -3.63
CA VAL A 21 -0.57 12.09 -2.24
C VAL A 21 0.36 11.19 -1.46
N THR A 22 0.73 11.62 -0.25
CA THR A 22 1.40 10.74 0.71
C THR A 22 0.51 10.50 1.92
N ARG A 23 0.43 9.23 2.34
CA ARG A 23 -0.40 8.81 3.48
C ARG A 23 0.30 7.76 4.28
N GLU A 24 0.12 7.82 5.58
CA GLU A 24 0.55 6.76 6.47
C GLU A 24 -0.61 5.85 6.86
N TYR A 25 -0.35 4.56 6.76
CA TYR A 25 -1.31 3.51 7.06
C TYR A 25 -0.74 2.53 8.08
N THR A 26 -1.62 1.99 8.91
CA THR A 26 -1.30 0.83 9.74
C THR A 26 -1.92 -0.41 9.11
N ILE A 27 -1.09 -1.32 8.59
CA ILE A 27 -1.55 -2.56 7.94
C ILE A 27 -1.61 -3.68 8.98
N HIS A 28 -2.77 -4.32 9.12
CA HIS A 28 -2.95 -5.45 10.03
C HIS A 28 -2.53 -6.78 9.38
N LEU A 29 -1.22 -7.04 9.37
CA LEU A 29 -0.64 -8.24 8.75
C LEU A 29 -1.13 -9.55 9.35
N HIS A 30 -1.35 -9.63 10.68
CA HIS A 30 -1.78 -10.87 11.33
C HIS A 30 -3.11 -11.41 10.75
N LYS A 31 -4.05 -10.53 10.37
CA LYS A 31 -5.29 -10.91 9.69
C LYS A 31 -5.03 -11.40 8.26
N LEU A 32 -4.06 -10.82 7.56
CA LEU A 32 -3.74 -11.11 6.16
C LEU A 32 -2.97 -12.42 5.98
N VAL A 33 -2.17 -12.80 7.00
CA VAL A 33 -1.40 -14.06 7.00
C VAL A 33 -2.06 -15.18 7.81
N HIS A 34 -3.29 -14.97 8.32
CA HIS A 34 -4.02 -15.96 9.10
C HIS A 34 -4.30 -17.24 8.28
N GLY A 35 -4.12 -18.41 8.89
CA GLY A 35 -4.32 -19.71 8.25
C GLY A 35 -3.32 -20.06 7.13
N ARG A 36 -2.25 -19.27 6.95
CA ARG A 36 -1.20 -19.57 5.96
C ARG A 36 -0.13 -20.47 6.55
N SER A 37 0.40 -21.38 5.72
CA SER A 37 1.56 -22.21 6.07
C SER A 37 2.75 -21.34 6.47
N PHE A 38 3.48 -21.76 7.51
CA PHE A 38 4.58 -21.00 8.10
C PHE A 38 5.66 -20.58 7.10
N LYS A 39 6.02 -21.47 6.16
CA LYS A 39 7.02 -21.17 5.12
C LYS A 39 6.55 -20.12 4.11
N LYS A 40 5.27 -19.74 4.13
CA LYS A 40 4.68 -18.78 3.18
C LYS A 40 4.24 -17.48 3.84
N ARG A 41 4.37 -17.30 5.17
CA ARG A 41 3.81 -16.13 5.87
C ARG A 41 4.51 -14.83 5.49
N ALA A 42 5.83 -14.72 5.59
CA ALA A 42 6.54 -13.50 5.20
C ALA A 42 6.42 -13.16 3.70
N PRO A 43 6.60 -14.11 2.75
CA PRO A 43 6.33 -13.84 1.34
C PRO A 43 4.89 -13.37 1.07
N TRP A 44 3.92 -13.93 1.80
CA TRP A 44 2.52 -13.52 1.69
C TRP A 44 2.24 -12.15 2.30
N ALA A 45 2.95 -11.79 3.38
CA ALA A 45 2.88 -10.47 3.98
C ALA A 45 3.35 -9.39 2.98
N VAL A 46 4.48 -9.61 2.31
CA VAL A 46 4.97 -8.71 1.25
C VAL A 46 3.92 -8.53 0.16
N LYS A 47 3.37 -9.63 -0.38
CA LYS A 47 2.30 -9.58 -1.39
C LYS A 47 1.05 -8.85 -0.90
N SER A 48 0.73 -8.99 0.39
CA SER A 48 -0.43 -8.35 1.00
C SER A 48 -0.22 -6.84 1.16
N VAL A 49 1.00 -6.39 1.46
CA VAL A 49 1.37 -4.96 1.49
C VAL A 49 1.27 -4.36 0.09
N VAL A 50 1.78 -5.05 -0.93
CA VAL A 50 1.65 -4.61 -2.34
C VAL A 50 0.18 -4.48 -2.72
N LYS A 51 -0.63 -5.52 -2.47
CA LYS A 51 -2.06 -5.50 -2.77
C LYS A 51 -2.81 -4.39 -2.01
N PHE A 52 -2.40 -4.12 -0.77
CA PHE A 52 -2.96 -3.02 0.01
C PHE A 52 -2.63 -1.67 -0.62
N ALA A 53 -1.36 -1.45 -1.01
CA ALA A 53 -0.92 -0.22 -1.67
C ALA A 53 -1.63 0.01 -3.01
N GLN A 54 -1.73 -1.02 -3.85
CA GLN A 54 -2.47 -0.96 -5.12
C GLN A 54 -3.92 -0.54 -4.91
N LYS A 55 -4.60 -1.11 -3.90
CA LYS A 55 -5.98 -0.77 -3.59
C LYS A 55 -6.13 0.63 -2.99
N ALA A 56 -5.21 1.05 -2.13
CA ALA A 56 -5.29 2.32 -1.42
C ALA A 56 -4.96 3.53 -2.31
N MET A 57 -4.00 3.36 -3.22
CA MET A 57 -3.48 4.42 -4.08
C MET A 57 -3.97 4.34 -5.53
N GLY A 58 -4.51 3.20 -5.96
CA GLY A 58 -5.06 3.01 -7.31
C GLY A 58 -3.99 2.95 -8.41
N THR A 59 -2.74 2.60 -8.07
CA THR A 59 -1.66 2.36 -9.05
C THR A 59 -1.39 0.86 -9.17
N GLN A 60 -0.96 0.38 -10.34
CA GLN A 60 -0.52 -1.02 -10.47
C GLN A 60 0.96 -1.15 -10.13
N ASP A 61 1.78 -0.16 -10.54
CA ASP A 61 3.19 -0.09 -10.12
C ASP A 61 3.30 0.28 -8.64
N VAL A 62 3.90 -0.64 -7.87
CA VAL A 62 4.18 -0.47 -6.43
C VAL A 62 5.61 -0.91 -6.17
N ARG A 63 6.41 0.04 -5.72
CA ARG A 63 7.83 -0.13 -5.38
C ARG A 63 7.96 -0.20 -3.86
N LEU A 64 8.50 -1.30 -3.37
CA LEU A 64 8.77 -1.52 -1.94
C LEU A 64 10.17 -1.04 -1.58
N ASP A 65 10.27 -0.23 -0.53
CA ASP A 65 11.55 0.12 0.08
C ASP A 65 12.24 -1.15 0.65
N PRO A 66 13.54 -1.37 0.38
CA PRO A 66 14.31 -2.41 1.03
C PRO A 66 14.18 -2.44 2.56
N LYS A 67 14.06 -1.27 3.23
CA LYS A 67 13.88 -1.20 4.69
C LYS A 67 12.52 -1.78 5.13
N LEU A 68 11.48 -1.57 4.33
CA LEU A 68 10.17 -2.19 4.57
C LEU A 68 10.22 -3.70 4.38
N ASN A 69 10.96 -4.19 3.38
CA ASN A 69 11.18 -5.62 3.22
C ASN A 69 11.94 -6.19 4.44
N GLN A 70 13.02 -5.55 4.89
CA GLN A 70 13.77 -5.97 6.08
C GLN A 70 12.85 -6.03 7.31
N ALA A 71 12.00 -5.03 7.54
CA ALA A 71 11.06 -5.02 8.68
C ALA A 71 10.04 -6.18 8.61
N LEU A 72 9.54 -6.51 7.42
CA LEU A 72 8.62 -7.65 7.22
C LEU A 72 9.29 -9.00 7.47
N TRP A 73 10.60 -9.10 7.23
CA TRP A 73 11.40 -10.32 7.38
C TRP A 73 12.20 -10.39 8.70
N ALA A 74 12.18 -9.34 9.53
CA ALA A 74 13.03 -9.21 10.72
C ALA A 74 12.86 -10.35 11.74
N GLN A 75 11.67 -10.92 11.85
CA GLN A 75 11.33 -12.03 12.76
C GLN A 75 11.35 -13.40 12.05
N GLY A 76 11.91 -13.47 10.84
CA GLY A 76 11.98 -14.66 10.00
C GLY A 76 10.68 -14.96 9.26
N ILE A 77 10.65 -16.13 8.62
CA ILE A 77 9.59 -16.48 7.65
C ILE A 77 8.22 -16.76 8.28
N LYS A 78 8.23 -17.28 9.53
CA LYS A 78 7.03 -17.76 10.25
C LYS A 78 6.35 -16.65 11.04
N ASN A 79 7.12 -15.84 11.75
CA ASN A 79 6.62 -14.92 12.77
C ASN A 79 6.60 -13.49 12.22
N VAL A 80 5.71 -13.19 11.28
CA VAL A 80 5.59 -11.81 10.77
C VAL A 80 5.00 -10.90 11.84
N GLN A 81 5.49 -9.65 11.93
CA GLN A 81 4.92 -8.60 12.78
C GLN A 81 3.40 -8.52 12.61
N HIS A 82 2.66 -8.33 13.71
CA HIS A 82 1.19 -8.34 13.66
C HIS A 82 0.60 -7.14 12.92
N ARG A 83 1.24 -5.97 13.07
CA ARG A 83 0.90 -4.71 12.44
C ARG A 83 2.19 -4.04 11.98
N ILE A 84 2.12 -3.31 10.88
CA ILE A 84 3.22 -2.51 10.37
C ILE A 84 2.71 -1.12 9.97
N ARG A 85 3.46 -0.08 10.31
CA ARG A 85 3.20 1.29 9.87
C ARG A 85 3.97 1.53 8.59
N VAL A 86 3.25 1.93 7.55
CA VAL A 86 3.78 2.11 6.20
C VAL A 86 3.39 3.50 5.71
N ARG A 87 4.35 4.22 5.16
CA ARG A 87 4.09 5.43 4.38
C ARG A 87 4.00 5.04 2.93
N LEU A 88 2.88 5.40 2.31
CA LEU A 88 2.62 5.18 0.90
C LEU A 88 2.65 6.53 0.20
N GLU A 89 3.51 6.67 -0.78
CA GLU A 89 3.71 7.89 -1.54
C GLU A 89 3.34 7.61 -3.00
N ARG A 90 2.26 8.21 -3.49
CA ARG A 90 1.91 8.14 -4.91
C ARG A 90 2.64 9.25 -5.64
N LYS A 91 3.66 8.91 -6.41
CA LYS A 91 4.55 9.83 -7.14
C LYS A 91 4.34 9.73 -8.65
N ARG A 92 4.71 10.79 -9.37
CA ARG A 92 4.79 10.77 -10.83
C ARG A 92 6.00 9.95 -11.27
N ASN A 93 5.83 9.17 -12.33
CA ASN A 93 6.96 8.54 -13.01
C ASN A 93 7.50 9.50 -14.08
N ASP A 94 8.78 9.83 -14.00
CA ASP A 94 9.45 10.76 -14.92
C ASP A 94 10.17 10.03 -16.07
N GLU A 95 10.15 8.69 -16.08
CA GLU A 95 10.67 7.88 -17.19
C GLU A 95 9.72 7.95 -18.41
N GLU A 96 10.24 8.38 -19.57
CA GLU A 96 9.44 8.57 -20.80
C GLU A 96 8.78 7.27 -21.32
N ASP A 97 9.39 6.10 -21.08
CA ASP A 97 8.89 4.79 -21.52
C ASP A 97 7.96 4.09 -20.50
N ALA A 98 7.56 4.79 -19.44
CA ALA A 98 6.76 4.20 -18.37
C ALA A 98 5.33 3.85 -18.83
N LYS A 99 4.93 2.59 -18.63
CA LYS A 99 3.55 2.12 -18.90
C LYS A 99 2.50 2.85 -18.06
N GLU A 100 2.83 3.24 -16.83
CA GLU A 100 1.96 3.99 -15.93
C GLU A 100 2.61 5.33 -15.55
N LYS A 101 1.80 6.40 -15.56
CA LYS A 101 2.25 7.77 -15.22
C LYS A 101 2.50 7.99 -13.73
N LEU A 102 2.00 7.10 -12.88
CA LEU A 102 2.06 7.20 -11.43
C LEU A 102 2.52 5.85 -10.86
N TYR A 103 3.39 5.89 -9.85
CA TYR A 103 3.76 4.71 -9.07
C TYR A 103 3.57 4.99 -7.59
N THR A 104 3.39 3.92 -6.80
CA THR A 104 3.37 4.04 -5.34
C THR A 104 4.68 3.55 -4.77
N TYR A 105 5.36 4.39 -4.00
CA TYR A 105 6.49 3.99 -3.17
C TYR A 105 6.03 3.68 -1.75
N ALA A 106 6.38 2.49 -1.25
CA ALA A 106 6.00 2.04 0.09
C ALA A 106 7.24 1.95 0.99
N SER A 107 7.28 2.78 2.03
CA SER A 107 8.38 2.84 3.00
C SER A 107 7.91 2.49 4.41
N HIS A 108 8.82 2.00 5.24
CA HIS A 108 8.52 1.63 6.62
C HIS A 108 8.66 2.84 7.55
N VAL A 109 7.64 3.08 8.37
CA VAL A 109 7.69 4.06 9.44
C VAL A 109 7.89 3.31 10.76
N GLN A 110 9.00 3.57 11.43
CA GLN A 110 9.26 3.01 12.74
C GLN A 110 8.39 3.73 13.77
N VAL A 111 7.60 2.96 14.53
CA VAL A 111 6.73 3.48 15.58
C VAL A 111 6.88 2.65 16.84
N VAL A 112 6.87 3.31 18.00
CA VAL A 112 6.96 2.63 19.30
C VAL A 112 5.65 1.90 19.63
N SER A 113 4.50 2.49 19.28
CA SER A 113 3.17 1.94 19.56
C SER A 113 2.23 2.12 18.38
N TYR A 114 1.36 1.12 18.16
CA TYR A 114 0.31 1.15 17.14
C TYR A 114 -1.05 1.62 17.66
N LYS A 115 -1.16 1.94 18.96
CA LYS A 115 -2.42 2.41 19.57
C LYS A 115 -2.69 3.86 19.15
N GLY A 116 -3.94 4.17 18.82
CA GLY A 116 -4.36 5.53 18.44
C GLY A 116 -3.90 6.02 17.06
N LEU A 117 -3.04 5.28 16.36
CA LEU A 117 -2.56 5.66 15.03
C LEU A 117 -3.63 5.41 13.96
N GLN A 118 -4.29 6.50 13.55
CA GLN A 118 -5.21 6.52 12.41
C GLN A 118 -4.46 6.71 11.09
N THR A 119 -5.18 6.59 9.97
CA THR A 119 -4.64 6.97 8.67
C THR A 119 -4.48 8.48 8.62
N THR A 120 -3.28 8.95 8.34
CA THR A 120 -2.95 10.37 8.26
C THR A 120 -2.46 10.69 6.85
N VAL A 121 -2.87 11.83 6.31
CA VAL A 121 -2.22 12.44 5.15
C VAL A 121 -0.97 13.12 5.68
N VAL A 122 0.17 12.88 5.03
CA VAL A 122 1.42 13.55 5.35
C VAL A 122 1.67 14.55 4.24
N ASP A 123 1.97 15.78 4.60
CA ASP A 123 2.39 16.78 3.63
C ASP A 123 3.81 16.43 3.19
N ALA A 124 4.01 16.37 1.88
CA ALA A 124 5.35 16.28 1.33
C ALA A 124 5.99 17.66 1.53
N GLU A 125 6.92 17.76 2.48
CA GLU A 125 7.89 18.87 2.51
C GLU A 125 8.71 18.89 1.21
#